data_AF-A0A485A916-F1
#
_entry.id   AF-A0A485A916-F1
#
_cell.length_a   1.000
_cell.length_b   1.000
_cell.length_c   1.000
_cell.angle_alpha   90.00
_cell.angle_beta   90.00
_cell.angle_gamma   90.00
#
_symmetry.space_group_name_H-M   'P 1'
#
loop_
_entity.id
_entity.type
_entity.pdbx_description
1 polymer ?
#
loop_
_entity_poly.entity_id
_entity_poly.type
_entity_poly.pdbx_seq_one_letter_code
_entity_poly.pdbx_strand_id
1 'polypeptide(L)'
;MILAQRLAESFETALELSGGTAVVSDMDDPKAEELLFSANFACPICGYSMRELEPRLFSFNNPAGACPTCDGLGVQQYFDPDRVIQNPELSLAGGAIRGWDRRNFYYFQMLKSLAEHYQFDIEAPWDSLGAVAQKAILYGSGKESIEFKYINDRGDTSVRRHPFEGVLHNMERRYKETESSAVREELAKFISNRSCTSCDGTRLRREARHVYVENTPLPTISDMSIGHALDFFTNLKLAGQRAKIAEKVLKEIGDRLKFLVNVGLNYLTLSRSAETLSGGEAQRIRLASQIGAGLVGVMYVLDEPSIGLHQRDNERLLGTLVHLRNLGNTVIVVEHDEDAIRAADHVIDIGPGAGVHGGQVVAEGTLDDIMAVPESLTGQFMSGKRKIEVPKNRVPADPEKVLKLTGASGNNLKRRDPYAASRPVYLHHRRFRLG
;
A
#
# COMPACT_ATOMS: atom_id res chain seq x y z
N MET A 1 14.09 -2.60 57.27
CA MET A 1 15.26 -2.02 56.58
C MET A 1 16.34 -3.06 56.27
N ILE A 2 16.83 -3.83 57.26
CA ILE A 2 17.94 -4.78 57.05
C ILE A 2 17.63 -5.90 56.02
N LEU A 3 16.41 -6.47 56.03
CA LEU A 3 16.05 -7.55 55.09
C LEU A 3 15.98 -7.08 53.64
N ALA A 4 15.37 -5.92 53.39
CA ALA A 4 15.26 -5.34 52.04
C ALA A 4 16.64 -5.05 51.44
N GLN A 5 17.56 -4.52 52.26
CA GLN A 5 18.93 -4.24 51.83
C GLN A 5 19.70 -5.52 51.51
N ARG A 6 19.62 -6.54 52.37
CA ARG A 6 20.28 -7.83 52.11
C ARG A 6 19.72 -8.55 50.88
N LEU A 7 18.41 -8.45 50.65
CA LEU A 7 17.78 -8.97 49.44
C LEU A 7 18.31 -8.27 48.21
N ALA A 8 18.36 -6.93 48.20
CA ALA A 8 18.90 -6.16 47.09
C ALA A 8 20.37 -6.52 46.80
N GLU A 9 21.24 -6.53 47.80
CA GLU A 9 22.67 -6.86 47.65
C GLU A 9 22.87 -8.29 47.13
N SER A 10 22.12 -9.27 47.64
CA SER A 10 22.21 -10.67 47.19
C SER A 10 21.69 -10.84 45.76
N PHE A 11 20.64 -10.10 45.41
CA PHE A 11 20.03 -10.13 44.08
C PHE A 11 20.93 -9.47 43.03
N GLU A 12 21.55 -8.32 43.36
CA GLU A 12 22.56 -7.67 42.52
C GLU A 12 23.77 -8.59 42.32
N THR A 13 24.28 -9.20 43.40
CA THR A 13 25.40 -10.16 43.30
C THR A 13 25.05 -11.34 42.39
N ALA A 14 23.83 -11.90 42.51
CA ALA A 14 23.38 -12.99 41.65
C ALA A 14 23.31 -12.59 40.18
N LEU A 15 22.79 -11.38 39.88
CA LEU A 15 22.75 -10.84 38.53
C LEU A 15 24.15 -10.59 37.95
N GLU A 16 25.08 -10.05 38.73
CA GLU A 16 26.46 -9.81 38.28
C GLU A 16 27.20 -11.12 37.96
N LEU A 17 27.09 -12.11 38.84
CA LEU A 17 27.77 -13.40 38.68
C LEU A 17 27.24 -14.22 37.50
N SER A 18 25.96 -14.05 37.14
CA SER A 18 25.30 -14.81 36.08
C SER A 18 25.25 -14.11 34.72
N GLY A 19 25.73 -12.86 34.64
CA GLY A 19 25.59 -12.04 33.42
C GLY A 19 24.17 -11.51 33.20
N GLY A 20 23.39 -11.34 34.26
CA GLY A 20 22.10 -10.64 34.26
C GLY A 20 20.87 -11.51 34.42
N THR A 21 20.97 -12.68 35.08
CA THR A 21 19.84 -13.58 35.37
C THR A 21 19.79 -13.98 36.85
N ALA A 22 18.62 -13.99 37.48
CA ALA A 22 18.46 -14.44 38.86
C ALA A 22 17.23 -15.33 38.99
N VAL A 23 17.36 -16.47 39.68
CA VAL A 23 16.25 -17.37 40.00
C VAL A 23 15.97 -17.23 41.50
N VAL A 24 14.70 -17.08 41.87
CA VAL A 24 14.24 -17.14 43.25
C VAL A 24 13.36 -18.37 43.41
N SER A 25 13.82 -19.31 44.23
CA SER A 25 13.11 -20.55 44.54
C SER A 25 12.60 -20.50 45.98
N ASP A 26 11.40 -21.05 46.21
CA ASP A 26 10.87 -21.22 47.55
C ASP A 26 11.56 -22.42 48.24
N MET A 27 12.06 -22.21 49.44
CA MET A 27 12.79 -23.25 50.19
C MET A 27 11.85 -24.13 51.04
N ASP A 28 10.64 -23.66 51.32
CA ASP A 28 9.65 -24.32 52.17
C ASP A 28 8.64 -25.13 51.35
N ASP A 29 8.36 -24.72 50.10
CA ASP A 29 7.52 -25.46 49.16
C ASP A 29 8.30 -25.87 47.88
N PRO A 30 8.75 -27.13 47.77
CA PRO A 30 9.46 -27.62 46.58
C PRO A 30 8.56 -27.75 45.33
N LYS A 31 7.25 -27.50 45.44
CA LYS A 31 6.32 -27.42 44.30
C LYS A 31 6.00 -26.00 43.87
N ALA A 32 6.45 -24.99 44.62
CA ALA A 32 6.27 -23.60 44.23
C ALA A 32 7.06 -23.31 42.93
N GLU A 33 6.48 -22.46 42.08
CA GLU A 33 7.10 -22.08 40.82
C GLU A 33 8.31 -21.16 41.08
N GLU A 34 9.45 -21.49 40.47
CA GLU A 34 10.64 -20.64 40.54
C GLU A 34 10.41 -19.33 39.80
N LEU A 35 10.70 -18.21 40.45
CA LEU A 35 10.60 -16.88 39.84
C LEU A 35 11.91 -16.52 39.16
N LEU A 36 11.89 -16.45 37.83
CA LEU A 36 13.06 -16.14 37.03
C LEU A 36 13.05 -14.67 36.58
N PHE A 37 14.13 -13.97 36.87
CA PHE A 37 14.36 -12.56 36.57
C PHE A 37 15.54 -12.38 35.62
N SER A 38 15.47 -11.38 34.75
CA SER A 38 16.60 -10.93 33.94
C SER A 38 16.77 -9.42 34.04
N ALA A 39 18.01 -8.96 34.22
CA ALA A 39 18.38 -7.55 34.13
C ALA A 39 18.49 -7.07 32.67
N ASN A 40 18.53 -8.00 31.72
CA ASN A 40 18.56 -7.74 30.30
C ASN A 40 17.15 -7.95 29.72
N PHE A 41 16.84 -7.34 28.56
CA PHE A 41 15.66 -7.72 27.78
C PHE A 41 15.91 -9.08 27.11
N ALA A 42 16.04 -10.15 27.90
CA ALA A 42 16.34 -11.50 27.45
C ALA A 42 15.24 -12.47 27.87
N CYS A 43 14.92 -13.40 26.97
CA CYS A 43 13.98 -14.47 27.25
C CYS A 43 14.61 -15.45 28.25
N PRO A 44 13.97 -15.67 29.41
CA PRO A 44 14.51 -16.55 30.44
C PRO A 44 14.57 -18.04 30.05
N ILE A 45 13.82 -18.45 29.02
CA ILE A 45 13.70 -19.85 28.59
C ILE A 45 14.72 -20.19 27.51
N CYS A 46 14.89 -19.32 26.51
CA CYS A 46 15.72 -19.62 25.33
C CYS A 46 16.94 -18.70 25.17
N GLY A 47 17.14 -17.74 26.08
CA GLY A 47 18.26 -16.81 26.05
C GLY A 47 18.19 -15.76 24.93
N TYR A 48 17.10 -15.70 24.17
CA TYR A 48 16.92 -14.70 23.13
C TYR A 48 16.90 -13.30 23.73
N SER A 49 17.92 -12.49 23.43
CA SER A 49 18.02 -11.11 23.88
C SER A 49 17.59 -10.13 22.80
N MET A 50 16.90 -9.08 23.23
CA MET A 50 16.55 -7.95 22.40
C MET A 50 17.24 -6.68 22.91
N ARG A 51 17.38 -5.71 22.01
CA ARG A 51 17.88 -4.38 22.37
C ARG A 51 16.82 -3.62 23.15
N GLU A 52 17.26 -2.58 23.84
CA GLU A 52 16.37 -1.65 24.53
C GLU A 52 15.29 -1.10 23.58
N LEU A 53 14.09 -0.89 24.14
CA LEU A 53 12.92 -0.41 23.41
C LEU A 53 13.04 1.09 23.14
N GLU A 54 13.63 1.43 22.00
CA GLU A 54 13.71 2.80 21.50
C GLU A 54 12.84 3.01 20.26
N PRO A 55 12.34 4.25 20.01
CA PRO A 55 11.53 4.55 18.83
C PRO A 55 12.15 4.11 17.49
N ARG A 56 13.49 4.18 17.36
CA ARG A 56 14.22 3.74 16.15
C ARG A 56 14.06 2.26 15.83
N LEU A 57 13.76 1.41 16.83
CA LEU A 57 13.48 -0.01 16.66
C LEU A 57 12.19 -0.23 15.84
N PHE A 58 11.26 0.72 15.91
CA PHE A 58 9.96 0.67 15.23
C PHE A 58 9.94 1.43 13.90
N SER A 59 11.10 1.93 13.44
CA SER A 59 11.22 2.62 12.17
C SER A 59 11.77 1.68 11.10
N PHE A 60 10.96 1.42 10.06
CA PHE A 60 11.41 0.68 8.88
C PHE A 60 12.39 1.47 8.00
N ASN A 61 12.54 2.78 8.24
CA ASN A 61 13.53 3.63 7.57
C ASN A 61 14.87 3.65 8.31
N ASN A 62 14.98 2.99 9.47
CA ASN A 62 16.21 2.90 10.22
C ASN A 62 16.72 1.45 10.17
N PRO A 63 18.00 1.20 9.87
CA PRO A 63 18.57 -0.15 9.88
C PRO A 63 18.35 -0.89 11.22
N ALA A 64 18.24 -0.15 12.33
CA ALA A 64 17.95 -0.71 13.66
C ALA A 64 16.53 -1.28 13.83
N GLY A 65 15.57 -0.95 12.95
CA GLY A 65 14.19 -1.44 12.97
C GLY A 65 13.74 -2.14 11.69
N ALA A 66 14.40 -1.84 10.56
CA ALA A 66 14.12 -2.41 9.26
C ALA A 66 14.27 -3.93 9.21
N CYS A 67 13.40 -4.59 8.44
CA CYS A 67 13.57 -5.99 8.09
C CYS A 67 14.85 -6.16 7.25
N PRO A 68 15.80 -7.03 7.66
CA PRO A 68 17.08 -7.18 6.96
C PRO A 68 16.94 -7.81 5.56
N THR A 69 15.89 -8.60 5.32
CA THR A 69 15.68 -9.29 4.04
C THR A 69 15.23 -8.35 2.91
N CYS A 70 14.47 -7.31 3.25
CA CYS A 70 13.92 -6.37 2.27
C CYS A 70 14.33 -4.93 2.54
N ASP A 71 15.29 -4.70 3.44
CA ASP A 71 15.74 -3.37 3.89
C ASP A 71 14.60 -2.39 4.20
N GLY A 72 13.58 -2.87 4.91
CA GLY A 72 12.43 -2.02 5.28
C GLY A 72 11.47 -1.66 4.14
N LEU A 73 11.60 -2.24 2.94
CA LEU A 73 10.65 -2.03 1.83
C LEU A 73 9.32 -2.76 2.04
N GLY A 74 9.34 -3.92 2.72
CA GLY A 74 8.18 -4.80 2.91
C GLY A 74 7.83 -5.65 1.70
N VAL A 75 8.36 -5.32 0.52
CA VAL A 75 8.18 -6.08 -0.71
C VAL A 75 9.48 -6.68 -1.20
N GLN A 76 9.36 -7.76 -1.95
CA GLN A 76 10.44 -8.35 -2.72
C GLN A 76 10.04 -8.34 -4.19
N GLN A 77 10.96 -7.85 -5.02
CA GLN A 77 10.85 -7.94 -6.46
C GLN A 77 11.16 -9.37 -6.90
N TYR A 78 10.36 -9.90 -7.82
CA TYR A 78 10.61 -11.18 -8.46
C TYR A 78 10.15 -11.12 -9.91
N PHE A 79 10.73 -11.96 -10.76
CA PHE A 79 10.25 -12.14 -12.13
C PHE A 79 8.98 -12.98 -12.09
N ASP A 80 7.89 -12.39 -12.58
CA ASP A 80 6.57 -12.98 -12.56
C ASP A 80 6.40 -13.94 -13.74
N PRO A 81 6.22 -15.25 -13.50
CA PRO A 81 6.03 -16.22 -14.58
C PRO A 81 4.92 -15.81 -15.55
N ASP A 82 3.82 -15.28 -15.04
CA ASP A 82 2.63 -14.92 -15.83
C ASP A 82 2.88 -13.67 -16.70
N ARG A 83 3.86 -12.83 -16.35
CA ARG A 83 4.30 -11.70 -17.20
C ARG A 83 5.36 -12.11 -18.22
N VAL A 84 6.21 -13.07 -17.84
CA VAL A 84 7.27 -13.60 -18.71
C VAL A 84 6.67 -14.42 -19.85
N ILE A 85 5.61 -15.18 -19.58
CA ILE A 85 4.85 -15.95 -20.57
C ILE A 85 3.79 -15.02 -21.17
N GLN A 86 4.11 -14.38 -22.29
CA GLN A 86 3.24 -13.35 -22.86
C GLN A 86 2.05 -13.93 -23.64
N ASN A 87 2.26 -15.08 -24.30
CA ASN A 87 1.26 -15.74 -25.14
C ASN A 87 1.30 -17.25 -24.87
N PRO A 88 0.56 -17.74 -23.85
CA PRO A 88 0.56 -19.16 -23.47
C PRO A 88 0.02 -20.11 -24.57
N GLU A 89 -0.73 -19.58 -25.52
CA GLU A 89 -1.25 -20.29 -26.68
C GLU A 89 -0.20 -20.53 -27.78
N LEU A 90 0.94 -19.84 -27.72
CA LEU A 90 2.06 -20.05 -28.64
C LEU A 90 3.03 -21.10 -28.10
N SER A 91 3.84 -21.67 -29.00
CA SER A 91 4.94 -22.54 -28.62
C SER A 91 6.15 -21.74 -28.15
N LEU A 92 7.09 -22.42 -27.48
CA LEU A 92 8.37 -21.80 -27.11
C LEU A 92 9.12 -21.31 -28.35
N ALA A 93 9.14 -22.13 -29.42
CA ALA A 93 9.71 -21.75 -30.71
C ALA A 93 9.01 -20.54 -31.35
N GLY A 94 7.69 -20.43 -31.13
CA GLY A 94 6.82 -19.37 -31.63
C GLY A 94 6.81 -18.08 -30.82
N GLY A 95 7.52 -18.02 -29.69
CA GLY A 95 7.63 -16.80 -28.88
C GLY A 95 6.68 -16.72 -27.69
N ALA A 96 6.31 -17.85 -27.08
CA ALA A 96 5.62 -17.86 -25.79
C ALA A 96 6.39 -17.06 -24.71
N ILE A 97 7.73 -17.16 -24.73
CA ILE A 97 8.65 -16.38 -23.89
C ILE A 97 9.52 -15.52 -24.81
N ARG A 98 9.37 -14.20 -24.71
CA ARG A 98 10.08 -13.26 -25.58
C ARG A 98 11.60 -13.38 -25.43
N GLY A 99 12.31 -13.54 -26.56
CA GLY A 99 13.77 -13.63 -26.57
C GLY A 99 14.32 -15.02 -26.24
N TRP A 100 13.43 -15.99 -25.97
CA TRP A 100 13.71 -17.42 -25.83
C TRP A 100 13.05 -18.20 -26.97
N ASP A 101 13.05 -17.60 -28.16
CA ASP A 101 12.41 -18.11 -29.38
C ASP A 101 13.42 -18.28 -30.51
N ARG A 102 12.98 -18.74 -31.69
CA ARG A 102 13.85 -19.01 -32.85
C ARG A 102 14.71 -17.82 -33.31
N ARG A 103 14.31 -16.58 -33.00
CA ARG A 103 15.08 -15.36 -33.34
C ARG A 103 16.32 -15.22 -32.48
N ASN A 104 16.34 -15.82 -31.29
CA ASN A 104 17.51 -15.86 -30.42
C ASN A 104 18.13 -17.27 -30.43
N PHE A 105 19.02 -17.49 -31.39
CA PHE A 105 19.59 -18.79 -31.68
C PHE A 105 20.27 -19.46 -30.47
N TYR A 106 20.96 -18.67 -29.63
CA TYR A 106 21.66 -19.19 -28.46
C TYR A 106 20.70 -19.82 -27.43
N TYR A 107 19.67 -19.08 -27.00
CA TYR A 107 18.70 -19.61 -26.04
C TYR A 107 17.79 -20.67 -26.65
N PHE A 108 17.47 -20.56 -27.93
CA PHE A 108 16.65 -21.55 -28.61
C PHE A 108 17.33 -22.92 -28.70
N GLN A 109 18.64 -22.96 -28.96
CA GLN A 109 19.42 -24.21 -28.91
C GLN A 109 19.36 -24.86 -27.53
N MET A 110 19.45 -24.05 -26.46
CA MET A 110 19.33 -24.57 -25.09
C MET A 110 17.96 -25.19 -24.84
N LEU A 111 16.88 -24.51 -25.24
CA LEU A 111 15.53 -25.05 -25.12
C LEU A 111 15.34 -26.33 -25.93
N LYS A 112 15.96 -26.45 -27.11
CA LYS A 112 15.91 -27.67 -27.91
C LYS A 112 16.57 -28.85 -27.21
N SER A 113 17.77 -28.66 -26.64
CA SER A 113 18.43 -29.69 -25.83
C SER A 113 17.63 -30.04 -24.57
N LEU A 114 16.99 -29.04 -23.94
CA LEU A 114 16.11 -29.26 -22.80
C LEU A 114 14.86 -30.09 -23.18
N ALA A 115 14.29 -29.83 -24.35
CA ALA A 115 13.16 -30.57 -24.92
C ALA A 115 13.52 -32.02 -25.22
N GLU A 116 14.70 -32.29 -25.78
CA GLU A 116 15.23 -33.65 -25.99
C GLU A 116 15.37 -34.41 -24.66
N HIS A 117 15.87 -33.73 -23.60
CA HIS A 117 16.10 -34.35 -22.29
C HIS A 117 14.81 -34.65 -21.51
N TYR A 118 13.91 -33.66 -21.41
CA TYR A 118 12.64 -33.80 -20.68
C TYR A 118 11.50 -34.36 -21.55
N GLN A 119 11.77 -34.69 -22.81
CA GLN A 119 10.83 -35.31 -23.76
C GLN A 119 9.52 -34.50 -23.93
N PHE A 120 9.63 -33.18 -24.07
CA PHE A 120 8.49 -32.32 -24.43
C PHE A 120 8.64 -31.77 -25.85
N ASP A 121 7.52 -31.46 -26.49
CA ASP A 121 7.52 -30.85 -27.82
C ASP A 121 7.69 -29.33 -27.71
N ILE A 122 8.78 -28.80 -28.26
CA ILE A 122 9.09 -27.36 -28.27
C ILE A 122 8.15 -26.56 -29.19
N GLU A 123 7.48 -27.22 -30.13
CA GLU A 123 6.53 -26.63 -31.07
C GLU A 123 5.07 -26.68 -30.57
N ALA A 124 4.82 -27.39 -29.47
CA ALA A 124 3.51 -27.40 -28.84
C ALA A 124 3.22 -26.10 -28.07
N PRO A 125 1.96 -25.65 -27.98
CA PRO A 125 1.56 -24.50 -27.16
C PRO A 125 2.03 -24.65 -25.71
N TRP A 126 2.47 -23.55 -25.08
CA TRP A 126 2.96 -23.55 -23.69
C TRP A 126 1.98 -24.20 -22.72
N ASP A 127 0.67 -23.91 -22.85
CA ASP A 127 -0.38 -24.47 -21.99
C ASP A 127 -0.57 -25.98 -22.12
N SER A 128 -0.12 -26.56 -23.23
CA SER A 128 -0.18 -28.01 -23.44
C SER A 128 1.01 -28.77 -22.83
N LEU A 129 2.06 -28.05 -22.41
CA LEU A 129 3.24 -28.65 -21.80
C LEU A 129 2.92 -29.17 -20.39
N GLY A 130 3.49 -30.32 -20.04
CA GLY A 130 3.36 -30.88 -18.69
C GLY A 130 4.03 -29.99 -17.63
N ALA A 131 3.49 -30.01 -16.41
CA ALA A 131 3.96 -29.18 -15.30
C ALA A 131 5.46 -29.36 -14.97
N VAL A 132 6.02 -30.55 -15.19
CA VAL A 132 7.45 -30.83 -15.00
C VAL A 132 8.29 -30.06 -16.01
N ALA A 133 7.90 -30.05 -17.29
CA ALA A 133 8.58 -29.31 -18.35
C ALA A 133 8.50 -27.80 -18.09
N GLN A 134 7.29 -27.28 -17.82
CA GLN A 134 7.10 -25.86 -17.50
C GLN A 134 7.96 -25.41 -16.32
N LYS A 135 8.02 -26.22 -15.25
CA LYS A 135 8.85 -25.94 -14.07
C LYS A 135 10.35 -25.95 -14.40
N ALA A 136 10.81 -26.95 -15.16
CA ALA A 136 12.21 -27.05 -15.57
C ALA A 136 12.63 -25.87 -16.47
N ILE A 137 11.74 -25.40 -17.36
CA ILE A 137 11.98 -24.24 -18.21
C ILE A 137 12.10 -22.95 -17.37
N LEU A 138 11.17 -22.70 -16.45
CA LEU A 138 11.15 -21.46 -15.69
C LEU A 138 12.21 -21.40 -14.59
N TYR A 139 12.35 -22.47 -13.81
CA TYR A 139 13.16 -22.51 -12.58
C TYR A 139 14.46 -23.32 -12.72
N GLY A 140 14.67 -23.97 -13.87
CA GLY A 140 15.88 -24.75 -14.14
C GLY A 140 15.79 -26.22 -13.72
N SER A 141 16.85 -26.96 -14.01
CA SER A 141 16.99 -28.40 -13.70
C SER A 141 17.55 -28.67 -12.30
N GLY A 142 17.75 -27.63 -11.49
CA GLY A 142 18.36 -27.74 -10.16
C GLY A 142 19.81 -28.22 -10.23
N LYS A 143 20.08 -29.44 -9.77
CA LYS A 143 21.42 -30.06 -9.80
C LYS A 143 21.61 -31.03 -10.96
N GLU A 144 20.56 -31.32 -11.71
CA GLU A 144 20.61 -32.28 -12.82
C GLU A 144 21.40 -31.68 -13.99
N SER A 145 22.46 -32.39 -14.41
CA SER A 145 23.33 -31.96 -15.51
C SER A 145 22.79 -32.44 -16.84
N ILE A 146 22.54 -31.51 -17.76
CA ILE A 146 21.93 -31.75 -19.07
C ILE A 146 22.98 -31.51 -20.16
N GLU A 147 22.90 -32.28 -21.24
CA GLU A 147 23.76 -32.11 -22.40
C GLU A 147 23.19 -31.04 -23.34
N PHE A 148 23.90 -29.92 -23.47
CA PHE A 148 23.56 -28.82 -24.36
C PHE A 148 24.43 -28.83 -25.61
N LYS A 149 23.79 -28.82 -26.78
CA LYS A 149 24.45 -28.78 -28.09
C LYS A 149 24.38 -27.36 -28.65
N TYR A 150 25.53 -26.73 -28.82
CA TYR A 150 25.66 -25.38 -29.36
C TYR A 150 26.24 -25.43 -30.77
N ILE A 151 25.59 -24.79 -31.72
CA ILE A 151 26.08 -24.65 -33.10
C ILE A 151 26.51 -23.21 -33.29
N ASN A 152 27.76 -22.99 -33.65
CA ASN A 152 28.29 -21.66 -33.97
C ASN A 152 27.91 -21.26 -35.42
N ASP A 153 28.09 -19.99 -35.78
CA ASP A 153 27.78 -19.47 -37.13
C ASP A 153 28.51 -20.20 -38.28
N ARG A 154 29.63 -20.89 -37.98
CA ARG A 154 30.40 -21.70 -38.94
C ARG A 154 29.90 -23.13 -39.11
N GLY A 155 28.87 -23.54 -38.36
CA GLY A 155 28.31 -24.90 -38.38
C GLY A 155 28.98 -25.89 -37.43
N ASP A 156 30.06 -25.49 -36.75
CA ASP A 156 30.73 -26.33 -35.75
C ASP A 156 29.83 -26.55 -34.53
N THR A 157 29.68 -27.81 -34.12
CA THR A 157 28.88 -28.20 -32.95
C THR A 157 29.79 -28.43 -31.74
N SER A 158 29.51 -27.74 -30.65
CA SER A 158 30.14 -27.97 -29.34
C SER A 158 29.13 -28.50 -28.35
N VAL A 159 29.53 -29.51 -27.56
CA VAL A 159 28.68 -30.14 -26.55
C VAL A 159 29.18 -29.77 -25.17
N ARG A 160 28.29 -29.30 -24.30
CA ARG A 160 28.61 -28.95 -22.90
C ARG A 160 27.60 -29.61 -21.97
N ARG A 161 28.06 -30.01 -20.78
CA ARG A 161 27.21 -30.59 -19.75
C ARG A 161 27.17 -29.67 -18.55
N HIS A 162 25.99 -29.16 -18.24
CA HIS A 162 25.77 -28.34 -17.05
C HIS A 162 24.29 -28.34 -16.67
N PRO A 163 23.93 -27.94 -15.44
CA PRO A 163 22.54 -27.69 -15.10
C PRO A 163 21.96 -26.53 -15.91
N PHE A 164 20.67 -26.62 -16.22
CA PHE A 164 19.93 -25.50 -16.79
C PHE A 164 19.56 -24.54 -15.67
N GLU A 165 19.96 -23.27 -15.78
CA GLU A 165 19.68 -22.27 -14.73
C GLU A 165 18.18 -21.93 -14.63
N GLY A 166 17.43 -22.02 -15.74
CA GLY A 166 16.03 -21.59 -15.82
C GLY A 166 15.88 -20.17 -16.34
N VAL A 167 14.78 -19.91 -17.05
CA VAL A 167 14.50 -18.60 -17.66
C VAL A 167 14.43 -17.49 -16.60
N LEU A 168 13.76 -17.73 -15.46
CA LEU A 168 13.56 -16.72 -14.43
C LEU A 168 14.87 -16.38 -13.71
N HIS A 169 15.69 -17.39 -13.38
CA HIS A 169 17.00 -17.17 -12.77
C HIS A 169 17.96 -16.48 -13.74
N ASN A 170 17.91 -16.81 -15.04
CA ASN A 170 18.67 -16.09 -16.06
C ASN A 170 18.29 -14.60 -16.08
N MET A 171 16.99 -14.29 -16.11
CA MET A 171 16.49 -12.92 -16.11
C MET A 171 16.89 -12.17 -14.83
N GLU A 172 16.78 -12.80 -13.66
CA GLU A 172 17.16 -12.21 -12.38
C GLU A 172 18.66 -11.89 -12.32
N ARG A 173 19.50 -12.83 -12.75
CA ARG A 173 20.96 -12.65 -12.81
C ARG A 173 21.31 -11.52 -13.79
N ARG A 174 20.75 -11.54 -15.00
CA ARG A 174 20.97 -10.48 -16.00
C ARG A 174 20.51 -9.11 -15.53
N TYR A 175 19.41 -9.01 -14.80
CA TYR A 175 18.93 -7.75 -14.24
C TYR A 175 19.89 -7.16 -13.21
N LYS A 176 20.48 -8.00 -12.36
CA LYS A 176 21.46 -7.60 -11.33
C LYS A 176 22.84 -7.27 -11.92
N GLU A 177 23.30 -8.06 -12.88
CA GLU A 177 24.66 -7.97 -13.44
C GLU A 177 24.78 -7.00 -14.63
N THR A 178 23.68 -6.67 -15.32
CA THR A 178 23.75 -5.77 -16.50
C THR A 178 24.10 -4.34 -16.10
N GLU A 179 25.03 -3.73 -16.82
CA GLU A 179 25.33 -2.29 -16.73
C GLU A 179 24.49 -1.45 -17.72
N SER A 180 23.86 -2.09 -18.71
CA SER A 180 23.01 -1.39 -19.68
C SER A 180 21.65 -1.04 -19.09
N SER A 181 21.32 0.26 -19.09
CA SER A 181 20.00 0.78 -18.67
C SER A 181 18.87 0.24 -19.53
N ALA A 182 19.04 0.20 -20.85
CA ALA A 182 18.03 -0.30 -21.79
C ALA A 182 17.67 -1.77 -21.51
N VAL A 183 18.66 -2.62 -21.24
CA VAL A 183 18.42 -4.04 -20.87
C VAL A 183 17.69 -4.12 -19.53
N ARG A 184 18.07 -3.28 -18.56
CA ARG A 184 17.44 -3.25 -17.24
C ARG A 184 15.97 -2.83 -17.32
N GLU A 185 15.64 -1.81 -18.12
CA GLU A 185 14.28 -1.34 -18.36
C GLU A 185 13.41 -2.37 -19.08
N GLU A 186 13.95 -3.08 -20.09
CA GLU A 186 13.22 -4.16 -20.76
C GLU A 186 12.90 -5.32 -19.80
N LEU A 187 13.87 -5.72 -18.96
CA LEU A 187 13.66 -6.79 -17.96
C LEU A 187 12.71 -6.37 -16.83
N ALA A 188 12.74 -5.10 -16.43
CA ALA A 188 11.88 -4.57 -15.36
C ALA A 188 10.38 -4.74 -15.65
N LYS A 189 9.97 -4.80 -16.92
CA LYS A 189 8.57 -5.03 -17.34
C LYS A 189 8.01 -6.37 -16.84
N PHE A 190 8.89 -7.36 -16.64
CA PHE A 190 8.52 -8.70 -16.17
C PHE A 190 8.60 -8.85 -14.65
N ILE A 191 9.03 -7.80 -13.94
CA ILE A 191 9.12 -7.81 -12.49
C ILE A 191 7.75 -7.49 -11.89
N SER A 192 7.34 -8.32 -10.95
CA SER A 192 6.22 -8.06 -10.03
C SER A 192 6.74 -7.93 -8.60
N ASN A 193 5.94 -7.31 -7.75
CA ASN A 193 6.20 -7.23 -6.32
C ASN A 193 5.36 -8.27 -5.60
N ARG A 194 5.95 -8.93 -4.61
CA ARG A 194 5.24 -9.72 -3.61
C ARG A 194 5.62 -9.24 -2.22
N SER A 195 4.79 -9.56 -1.23
CA SER A 195 5.17 -9.35 0.17
C SER A 195 6.47 -10.09 0.50
N CYS A 196 7.34 -9.44 1.27
CA CYS A 196 8.59 -10.02 1.71
C CYS A 196 8.34 -11.28 2.54
N THR A 197 9.01 -12.38 2.23
CA THR A 197 8.81 -13.68 2.91
C THR A 197 9.29 -13.72 4.36
N SER A 198 10.08 -12.74 4.80
CA SER A 198 10.59 -12.70 6.18
C SER A 198 9.77 -11.82 7.11
N CYS A 199 9.20 -10.72 6.59
CA CYS A 199 8.39 -9.79 7.37
C CYS A 199 6.91 -9.77 6.98
N ASP A 200 6.51 -10.53 5.97
CA ASP A 200 5.13 -10.64 5.48
C ASP A 200 4.52 -9.28 5.09
N GLY A 201 5.36 -8.34 4.63
CA GLY A 201 4.93 -6.99 4.27
C GLY A 201 5.05 -5.94 5.37
N THR A 202 5.29 -6.33 6.63
CA THR A 202 5.26 -5.38 7.77
C THR A 202 6.48 -4.46 7.84
N ARG A 203 7.50 -4.68 6.99
CA ARG A 203 8.72 -3.84 6.86
C ARG A 203 9.68 -3.88 8.06
N LEU A 204 9.26 -4.41 9.19
CA LEU A 204 10.02 -4.42 10.45
C LEU A 204 10.75 -5.75 10.69
N ARG A 205 11.84 -5.67 11.46
CA ARG A 205 12.53 -6.86 11.99
C ARG A 205 11.68 -7.65 12.97
N ARG A 206 12.08 -8.89 13.25
CA ARG A 206 11.29 -9.82 14.08
C ARG A 206 11.01 -9.26 15.47
N GLU A 207 12.03 -8.74 16.14
CA GLU A 207 11.98 -8.17 17.50
C GLU A 207 10.88 -7.11 17.61
N ALA A 208 10.89 -6.15 16.68
CA ALA A 208 9.97 -5.01 16.66
C ALA A 208 8.51 -5.43 16.41
N ARG A 209 8.29 -6.54 15.71
CA ARG A 209 6.95 -7.10 15.46
C ARG A 209 6.35 -7.79 16.68
N HIS A 210 7.16 -8.11 17.68
CA HIS A 210 6.75 -8.82 18.90
C HIS A 210 6.68 -7.89 20.13
N VAL A 211 6.50 -6.58 19.90
CA VAL A 211 6.16 -5.62 20.95
C VAL A 211 4.67 -5.28 20.84
N TYR A 212 3.96 -5.41 21.95
CA TYR A 212 2.50 -5.35 21.99
C TYR A 212 2.00 -4.17 22.85
N VAL A 213 0.91 -3.57 22.41
CA VAL A 213 0.09 -2.64 23.20
C VAL A 213 -1.28 -3.30 23.39
N GLU A 214 -1.66 -3.62 24.63
CA GLU A 214 -2.90 -4.38 24.94
C GLU A 214 -3.06 -5.63 24.06
N ASN A 215 -2.02 -6.46 24.00
CA ASN A 215 -1.95 -7.68 23.18
C ASN A 215 -2.03 -7.48 21.67
N THR A 216 -1.93 -6.25 21.17
CA THR A 216 -1.94 -5.95 19.73
C THR A 216 -0.55 -5.48 19.29
N PRO A 217 0.09 -6.14 18.32
CA PRO A 217 1.42 -5.74 17.86
C PRO A 217 1.33 -4.55 16.89
N LEU A 218 2.39 -3.75 16.82
CA LEU A 218 2.44 -2.52 16.01
C LEU A 218 2.03 -2.70 14.54
N PRO A 219 2.48 -3.75 13.81
CA PRO A 219 2.05 -3.95 12.43
C PRO A 219 0.53 -4.09 12.29
N THR A 220 -0.11 -4.83 13.22
CA THR A 220 -1.56 -5.00 13.21
C THR A 220 -2.28 -3.68 13.43
N ILE A 221 -1.80 -2.83 14.35
CA ILE A 221 -2.35 -1.48 14.55
C ILE A 221 -2.18 -0.62 13.28
N SER A 222 -1.04 -0.75 12.59
CA SER A 222 -0.76 0.01 11.36
C SER A 222 -1.59 -0.44 10.16
N ASP A 223 -1.98 -1.73 10.13
CA ASP A 223 -2.83 -2.33 9.10
C ASP A 223 -4.33 -2.19 9.39
N MET A 224 -4.72 -1.70 10.57
CA MET A 224 -6.09 -1.29 10.82
C MET A 224 -6.46 -0.14 9.88
N SER A 225 -7.73 -0.06 9.50
CA SER A 225 -8.25 1.17 8.91
C SER A 225 -8.11 2.31 9.92
N ILE A 226 -7.92 3.54 9.46
CA ILE A 226 -7.78 4.73 10.31
C ILE A 226 -8.98 4.85 11.27
N GLY A 227 -10.19 4.49 10.81
CA GLY A 227 -11.37 4.43 11.68
C GLY A 227 -11.21 3.41 12.82
N HIS A 228 -10.82 2.17 12.51
CA HIS A 228 -10.59 1.15 13.55
C HIS A 228 -9.40 1.49 14.46
N ALA A 229 -8.35 2.11 13.93
CA ALA A 229 -7.22 2.59 14.74
C ALA A 229 -7.67 3.68 15.73
N LEU A 230 -8.53 4.61 15.29
CA LEU A 230 -9.11 5.63 16.16
C LEU A 230 -9.94 4.99 17.28
N ASP A 231 -10.78 4.01 16.94
CA ASP A 231 -11.57 3.27 17.93
C ASP A 231 -10.68 2.50 18.91
N PHE A 232 -9.59 1.88 18.42
CA PHE A 232 -8.61 1.19 19.25
C PHE A 232 -7.98 2.12 20.29
N PHE A 233 -7.45 3.27 19.87
CA PHE A 233 -6.81 4.21 20.80
C PHE A 233 -7.80 4.93 21.72
N THR A 234 -9.04 5.14 21.28
CA THR A 234 -10.10 5.72 22.13
C THR A 234 -10.51 4.77 23.26
N ASN A 235 -10.52 3.46 22.99
CA ASN A 235 -10.90 2.44 23.97
C ASN A 235 -9.70 1.87 24.75
N LEU A 236 -8.49 2.34 24.48
CA LEU A 236 -7.26 1.88 25.13
C LEU A 236 -7.25 2.30 26.61
N LYS A 237 -7.20 1.32 27.51
CA LYS A 237 -7.17 1.56 28.97
C LYS A 237 -5.79 1.28 29.52
N LEU A 238 -5.00 2.34 29.74
CA LEU A 238 -3.73 2.25 30.46
C LEU A 238 -3.94 2.63 31.93
N ALA A 239 -3.19 2.00 32.84
CA ALA A 239 -3.23 2.29 34.27
C ALA A 239 -1.84 2.68 34.82
N GLY A 240 -1.83 3.39 35.95
CA GLY A 240 -0.61 3.74 36.68
C GLY A 240 0.36 4.61 35.88
N GLN A 241 1.66 4.32 36.00
CA GLN A 241 2.71 5.09 35.33
C GLN A 241 2.60 5.07 33.80
N ARG A 242 2.15 3.95 33.21
CA ARG A 242 1.99 3.81 31.75
C ARG A 242 1.02 4.85 31.20
N ALA A 243 -0.11 5.05 31.88
CA ALA A 243 -1.11 6.04 31.48
C ALA A 243 -0.53 7.47 31.50
N LYS A 244 0.18 7.83 32.58
CA LYS A 244 0.78 9.16 32.75
C LYS A 244 1.85 9.48 31.70
N ILE A 245 2.66 8.49 31.32
CA ILE A 245 3.67 8.64 30.26
C ILE A 245 3.01 8.77 28.89
N ALA A 246 2.00 7.94 28.62
CA ALA A 246 1.37 7.84 27.31
C ALA A 246 0.32 8.94 27.03
N GLU A 247 -0.19 9.63 28.05
CA GLU A 247 -1.29 10.60 27.94
C GLU A 247 -1.14 11.57 26.77
N LYS A 248 -0.01 12.27 26.69
CA LYS A 248 0.26 13.26 25.62
C LYS A 248 0.36 12.60 24.24
N VAL A 249 0.96 11.41 24.17
CA VAL A 249 1.15 10.67 22.92
C VAL A 249 -0.18 10.13 22.41
N LEU A 250 -1.02 9.58 23.29
CA LEU A 250 -2.35 9.08 22.94
C LEU A 250 -3.27 10.20 22.49
N LYS A 251 -3.20 11.36 23.14
CA LYS A 251 -3.93 12.55 22.71
C LYS A 251 -3.54 12.94 21.28
N GLU A 252 -2.24 13.06 21.01
CA GLU A 252 -1.73 13.43 19.68
C GLU A 252 -2.11 12.42 18.58
N ILE A 253 -2.02 11.12 18.89
CA ILE A 253 -2.45 10.05 17.97
C ILE A 253 -3.95 10.17 17.70
N GLY A 254 -4.77 10.30 18.74
CA GLY A 254 -6.23 10.42 18.63
C GLY A 254 -6.64 11.63 17.81
N ASP A 255 -6.03 12.79 18.05
CA ASP A 255 -6.31 14.02 17.32
C ASP A 255 -5.95 13.88 15.83
N ARG A 256 -4.77 13.33 15.50
CA ARG A 256 -4.35 13.08 14.10
C ARG A 256 -5.26 12.10 13.37
N LEU A 257 -5.63 11.00 14.01
CA LEU A 257 -6.54 10.02 13.44
C LEU A 257 -7.92 10.63 13.21
N LYS A 258 -8.41 11.44 14.16
CA LYS A 258 -9.68 12.16 14.02
C LYS A 258 -9.68 13.13 12.85
N PHE A 259 -8.59 13.87 12.62
CA PHE A 259 -8.48 14.73 11.43
C PHE A 259 -8.59 13.94 10.13
N LEU A 260 -7.91 12.79 10.02
CA LEU A 260 -8.00 11.92 8.86
C LEU A 260 -9.42 11.35 8.65
N VAL A 261 -10.14 11.01 9.74
CA VAL A 261 -11.54 10.60 9.68
C VAL A 261 -12.45 11.75 9.20
N ASN A 262 -12.23 12.96 9.69
CA ASN A 262 -13.04 14.13 9.34
C ASN A 262 -12.93 14.50 7.85
N VAL A 263 -11.77 14.30 7.23
CA VAL A 263 -11.56 14.47 5.78
C VAL A 263 -11.94 13.21 4.97
N GLY A 264 -12.65 12.25 5.58
CA GLY A 264 -13.21 11.09 4.87
C GLY A 264 -12.21 10.00 4.49
N LEU A 265 -11.05 9.90 5.18
CA LEU A 265 -10.02 8.90 4.89
C LEU A 265 -10.06 7.70 5.84
N ASN A 266 -11.16 7.50 6.56
CA ASN A 266 -11.31 6.47 7.59
C ASN A 266 -11.15 5.02 7.08
N TYR A 267 -11.30 4.79 5.77
CA TYR A 267 -11.18 3.47 5.14
C TYR A 267 -9.73 3.08 4.77
N LEU A 268 -8.79 4.04 4.78
CA LEU A 268 -7.38 3.79 4.51
C LEU A 268 -6.70 3.16 5.72
N THR A 269 -5.62 2.42 5.49
CA THR A 269 -4.72 1.95 6.56
C THR A 269 -3.53 2.91 6.69
N LEU A 270 -2.88 2.92 7.86
CA LEU A 270 -1.64 3.71 8.07
C LEU A 270 -0.46 3.12 7.28
N SER A 271 -0.52 1.82 6.96
CA SER A 271 0.48 1.09 6.16
C SER A 271 0.36 1.28 4.65
N ARG A 272 -0.72 1.91 4.14
CA ARG A 272 -0.95 2.08 2.69
C ARG A 272 0.17 2.93 2.07
N SER A 273 0.71 2.45 0.94
CA SER A 273 1.74 3.18 0.20
C SER A 273 1.20 4.51 -0.35
N ALA A 274 1.95 5.59 -0.13
CA ALA A 274 1.63 6.92 -0.61
C ALA A 274 1.52 6.99 -2.15
N GLU A 275 2.28 6.17 -2.88
CA GLU A 275 2.26 6.10 -4.34
C GLU A 275 0.93 5.56 -4.90
N THR A 276 0.17 4.84 -4.09
CA THR A 276 -1.11 4.23 -4.51
C THR A 276 -2.33 5.11 -4.21
N LEU A 277 -2.11 6.30 -3.64
CA LEU A 277 -3.18 7.23 -3.31
C LEU A 277 -3.63 7.99 -4.56
N SER A 278 -4.94 8.18 -4.68
CA SER A 278 -5.50 9.12 -5.64
C SER A 278 -5.11 10.56 -5.29
N GLY A 279 -5.19 11.47 -6.28
CA GLY A 279 -4.91 12.90 -6.07
C GLY A 279 -5.74 13.50 -4.92
N GLY A 280 -7.04 13.22 -4.89
CA GLY A 280 -7.93 13.67 -3.81
C GLY A 280 -7.59 13.07 -2.44
N GLU A 281 -7.21 11.78 -2.37
CA GLU A 281 -6.73 11.18 -1.11
C GLU A 281 -5.46 11.88 -0.61
N ALA A 282 -4.46 12.07 -1.48
CA ALA A 282 -3.20 12.72 -1.11
C ALA A 282 -3.40 14.18 -0.66
N GLN A 283 -4.26 14.91 -1.36
CA GLN A 283 -4.63 16.28 -1.00
C GLN A 283 -5.31 16.33 0.38
N ARG A 284 -6.25 15.43 0.67
CA ARG A 284 -6.93 15.37 1.97
C ARG A 284 -5.99 14.96 3.11
N ILE A 285 -5.02 14.07 2.87
CA ILE A 285 -3.96 13.79 3.85
C ILE A 285 -3.15 15.05 4.16
N ARG A 286 -2.79 15.82 3.13
CA ARG A 286 -2.08 17.08 3.30
C ARG A 286 -2.91 18.07 4.13
N LEU A 287 -4.20 18.22 3.83
CA LEU A 287 -5.12 19.06 4.59
C LEU A 287 -5.19 18.65 6.07
N ALA A 288 -5.44 17.37 6.35
CA ALA A 288 -5.45 16.84 7.72
C ALA A 288 -4.13 17.11 8.47
N SER A 289 -3.00 17.00 7.77
CA SER A 289 -1.67 17.30 8.34
C SER A 289 -1.49 18.78 8.69
N GLN A 290 -2.02 19.69 7.86
CA GLN A 290 -1.95 21.13 8.13
C GLN A 290 -2.83 21.53 9.32
N ILE A 291 -4.02 20.95 9.43
CA ILE A 291 -4.91 21.18 10.58
C ILE A 291 -4.24 20.70 11.87
N GLY A 292 -3.62 19.51 11.83
CA GLY A 292 -2.87 18.97 12.97
C GLY A 292 -1.61 19.76 13.34
N ALA A 293 -1.07 20.59 12.44
CA ALA A 293 0.04 21.48 12.77
C ALA A 293 -0.39 22.67 13.64
N GLY A 294 -1.69 22.99 13.68
CA GLY A 294 -2.24 24.06 14.53
C GLY A 294 -1.72 25.45 14.21
N LEU A 295 -1.34 25.69 12.94
CA LEU A 295 -0.82 26.99 12.51
C LEU A 295 -1.91 28.05 12.51
N VAL A 296 -1.53 29.29 12.84
CA VAL A 296 -2.40 30.48 12.90
C VAL A 296 -1.79 31.59 12.04
N GLY A 297 -2.62 32.43 11.42
CA GLY A 297 -2.16 33.52 10.55
C GLY A 297 -1.64 33.05 9.19
N VAL A 298 -2.01 31.83 8.77
CA VAL A 298 -1.64 31.25 7.47
C VAL A 298 -2.78 31.46 6.48
N MET A 299 -2.43 31.71 5.21
CA MET A 299 -3.36 31.69 4.09
C MET A 299 -3.29 30.34 3.38
N TYR A 300 -4.34 29.55 3.48
CA TYR A 300 -4.49 28.28 2.78
C TYR A 300 -5.22 28.51 1.46
N VAL A 301 -4.63 28.04 0.35
CA VAL A 301 -5.28 28.03 -0.96
C VAL A 301 -5.49 26.58 -1.36
N LEU A 302 -6.75 26.17 -1.52
CA LEU A 302 -7.15 24.80 -1.84
C LEU A 302 -7.81 24.76 -3.22
N ASP A 303 -7.47 23.73 -3.98
CA ASP A 303 -7.98 23.48 -5.33
C ASP A 303 -8.94 22.28 -5.29
N GLU A 304 -10.25 22.54 -5.35
CA GLU A 304 -11.34 21.53 -5.35
C GLU A 304 -11.19 20.40 -4.32
N PRO A 305 -11.14 20.70 -3.01
CA PRO A 305 -10.94 19.70 -1.96
C PRO A 305 -12.05 18.64 -1.88
N SER A 306 -13.22 18.87 -2.49
CA SER A 306 -14.32 17.91 -2.59
C SER A 306 -14.08 16.79 -3.62
N ILE A 307 -13.04 16.87 -4.47
CA ILE A 307 -12.77 15.88 -5.51
C ILE A 307 -12.70 14.45 -4.95
N GLY A 308 -13.47 13.55 -5.57
CA GLY A 308 -13.50 12.14 -5.22
C GLY A 308 -14.10 11.85 -3.84
N LEU A 309 -14.79 12.83 -3.25
CA LEU A 309 -15.55 12.67 -2.03
C LEU A 309 -17.02 12.41 -2.35
N HIS A 310 -17.67 11.58 -1.53
CA HIS A 310 -19.11 11.37 -1.63
C HIS A 310 -19.86 12.53 -0.96
N GLN A 311 -21.02 12.96 -1.49
CA GLN A 311 -21.77 14.10 -0.95
C GLN A 311 -21.99 14.03 0.57
N ARG A 312 -22.27 12.84 1.09
CA ARG A 312 -22.43 12.59 2.54
C ARG A 312 -21.22 13.02 3.38
N ASP A 313 -20.01 12.87 2.85
CA ASP A 313 -18.79 13.19 3.59
C ASP A 313 -18.34 14.64 3.34
N ASN A 314 -18.99 15.36 2.41
CA ASN A 314 -18.72 16.76 2.09
C ASN A 314 -18.99 17.69 3.28
N GLU A 315 -20.09 17.47 4.01
CA GLU A 315 -20.42 18.26 5.21
C GLU A 315 -19.29 18.24 6.26
N ARG A 316 -18.62 17.08 6.42
CA ARG A 316 -17.49 16.94 7.34
C ARG A 316 -16.25 17.69 6.87
N LEU A 317 -15.99 17.66 5.56
CA LEU A 317 -14.92 18.45 4.95
C LEU A 317 -15.17 19.94 5.15
N LEU A 318 -16.38 20.44 4.85
CA LEU A 318 -16.74 21.84 5.03
C LEU A 318 -16.62 22.28 6.49
N GLY A 319 -17.12 21.47 7.44
CA GLY A 319 -16.94 21.73 8.86
C GLY A 319 -15.46 21.82 9.28
N THR A 320 -14.60 21.05 8.62
CA THR A 320 -13.16 21.07 8.84
C THR A 320 -12.50 22.35 8.28
N LEU A 321 -12.92 22.82 7.10
CA LEU A 321 -12.44 24.08 6.52
C LEU A 321 -12.86 25.30 7.35
N VAL A 322 -14.12 25.29 7.83
CA VAL A 322 -14.64 26.29 8.76
C VAL A 322 -13.84 26.30 10.06
N HIS A 323 -13.49 25.12 10.59
CA HIS A 323 -12.63 25.03 11.77
C HIS A 323 -11.24 25.63 11.51
N LEU A 324 -10.62 25.30 10.37
CA LEU A 324 -9.31 25.83 9.99
C LEU A 324 -9.30 27.35 9.90
N ARG A 325 -10.36 27.95 9.32
CA ARG A 325 -10.59 29.40 9.31
C ARG A 325 -10.71 29.96 10.73
N ASN A 326 -11.54 29.35 11.57
CA ASN A 326 -11.81 29.79 12.94
C ASN A 326 -10.59 29.72 13.87
N LEU A 327 -9.55 28.95 13.51
CA LEU A 327 -8.25 28.99 14.20
C LEU A 327 -7.48 30.31 13.98
N GLY A 328 -7.98 31.21 13.13
CA GLY A 328 -7.34 32.48 12.79
C GLY A 328 -6.55 32.41 11.47
N ASN A 329 -7.00 31.58 10.53
CA ASN A 329 -6.41 31.45 9.21
C ASN A 329 -7.36 32.00 8.14
N THR A 330 -6.81 32.35 6.97
CA THR A 330 -7.61 32.63 5.77
C THR A 330 -7.63 31.39 4.90
N VAL A 331 -8.82 30.99 4.43
CA VAL A 331 -8.99 29.79 3.60
C VAL A 331 -9.65 30.21 2.29
N ILE A 332 -8.89 30.14 1.20
CA ILE A 332 -9.35 30.39 -0.17
C ILE A 332 -9.54 29.03 -0.84
N VAL A 333 -10.73 28.78 -1.35
CA VAL A 333 -11.09 27.50 -1.96
C VAL A 333 -11.59 27.75 -3.37
N VAL A 334 -11.00 27.07 -4.35
CA VAL A 334 -11.56 26.94 -5.69
C VAL A 334 -12.51 25.75 -5.66
N GLU A 335 -13.80 25.98 -5.91
CA GLU A 335 -14.83 24.95 -5.83
C GLU A 335 -15.94 25.18 -6.85
N HIS A 336 -16.66 24.10 -7.14
CA HIS A 336 -17.87 24.10 -7.95
C HIS A 336 -19.04 23.39 -7.25
N ASP A 337 -18.81 22.81 -6.06
CA ASP A 337 -19.86 22.20 -5.24
C ASP A 337 -20.81 23.25 -4.62
N GLU A 338 -22.11 22.95 -4.68
CA GLU A 338 -23.15 23.85 -4.21
C GLU A 338 -23.10 24.06 -2.69
N ASP A 339 -22.87 23.01 -1.91
CA ASP A 339 -22.83 23.10 -0.44
C ASP A 339 -21.62 23.92 0.01
N ALA A 340 -20.48 23.79 -0.66
CA ALA A 340 -19.28 24.58 -0.42
C ALA A 340 -19.53 26.08 -0.67
N ILE A 341 -20.12 26.43 -1.81
CA ILE A 341 -20.44 27.82 -2.17
C ILE A 341 -21.46 28.40 -1.17
N ARG A 342 -22.47 27.61 -0.76
CA ARG A 342 -23.46 28.03 0.26
C ARG A 342 -22.85 28.26 1.64
N ALA A 343 -21.80 27.52 2.00
CA ALA A 343 -21.12 27.66 3.28
C ALA A 343 -20.07 28.78 3.32
N ALA A 344 -19.71 29.35 2.17
CA ALA A 344 -18.67 30.37 2.08
C ALA A 344 -19.10 31.70 2.70
N ASP A 345 -18.21 32.34 3.46
CA ASP A 345 -18.45 33.69 3.99
C ASP A 345 -18.40 34.76 2.89
N HIS A 346 -17.62 34.49 1.83
CA HIS A 346 -17.39 35.37 0.70
C HIS A 346 -17.12 34.54 -0.55
N VAL A 347 -17.72 34.94 -1.67
CA VAL A 347 -17.63 34.25 -2.96
C VAL A 347 -17.10 35.24 -4.01
N ILE A 348 -16.17 34.76 -4.84
CA ILE A 348 -15.66 35.50 -6.01
C ILE A 348 -15.95 34.65 -7.24
N ASP A 349 -16.82 35.14 -8.12
CA ASP A 349 -17.19 34.47 -9.36
C ASP A 349 -16.29 34.96 -10.51
N ILE A 350 -15.53 34.04 -11.10
CA ILE A 350 -14.59 34.34 -12.19
C ILE A 350 -15.18 33.85 -13.51
N GLY A 351 -15.20 34.71 -14.52
CA GLY A 351 -15.77 34.40 -15.82
C GLY A 351 -15.58 35.53 -16.83
N PRO A 352 -16.53 35.78 -17.74
CA PRO A 352 -17.81 35.04 -17.95
C PRO A 352 -17.66 33.70 -18.72
N GLY A 353 -16.51 33.47 -19.35
CA GLY A 353 -16.20 32.21 -20.06
C GLY A 353 -14.81 31.68 -19.70
N ALA A 354 -14.35 30.66 -20.43
CA ALA A 354 -13.02 30.09 -20.27
C ALA A 354 -11.98 30.74 -21.22
N GLY A 355 -10.69 30.63 -20.89
CA GLY A 355 -9.60 31.09 -21.73
C GLY A 355 -9.64 32.61 -21.98
N VAL A 356 -9.56 33.03 -23.24
CA VAL A 356 -9.59 34.45 -23.64
C VAL A 356 -10.92 35.16 -23.33
N HIS A 357 -11.97 34.39 -23.04
CA HIS A 357 -13.29 34.90 -22.67
C HIS A 357 -13.50 34.97 -21.15
N GLY A 358 -12.46 34.65 -20.36
CA GLY A 358 -12.48 34.63 -18.91
C GLY A 358 -11.52 35.64 -18.27
N GLY A 359 -11.17 35.37 -17.01
CA GLY A 359 -10.15 36.13 -16.28
C GLY A 359 -10.64 37.47 -15.70
N GLN A 360 -11.96 37.66 -15.63
CA GLN A 360 -12.58 38.83 -15.01
C GLN A 360 -13.38 38.41 -13.78
N VAL A 361 -13.42 39.27 -12.77
CA VAL A 361 -14.34 39.13 -11.64
C VAL A 361 -15.72 39.58 -12.12
N VAL A 362 -16.65 38.63 -12.24
CA VAL A 362 -18.02 38.89 -12.69
C VAL A 362 -18.87 39.40 -11.54
N ALA A 363 -18.70 38.81 -10.36
CA ALA A 363 -19.36 39.19 -9.13
C ALA A 363 -18.48 38.83 -7.93
N GLU A 364 -18.56 39.62 -6.86
CA GLU A 364 -17.91 39.35 -5.57
C GLU A 364 -18.83 39.79 -4.42
N GLY A 365 -18.82 39.05 -3.31
CA GLY A 365 -19.68 39.37 -2.16
C GLY A 365 -20.18 38.13 -1.42
N THR A 366 -21.33 38.26 -0.77
CA THR A 366 -22.06 37.13 -0.20
C THR A 366 -22.75 36.33 -1.31
N LEU A 367 -23.20 35.10 -1.02
CA LEU A 367 -23.96 34.31 -2.00
C LEU A 367 -25.20 35.07 -2.54
N ASP A 368 -25.88 35.84 -1.69
CA ASP A 368 -27.04 36.64 -2.12
C ASP A 368 -26.65 37.73 -3.13
N ASP A 369 -25.49 38.35 -2.94
CA ASP A 369 -24.94 39.33 -3.90
C ASP A 369 -24.63 38.65 -5.25
N ILE A 370 -24.01 37.46 -5.23
CA ILE A 370 -23.72 36.70 -6.45
C ILE A 370 -25.01 36.33 -7.19
N MET A 371 -26.06 35.90 -6.48
CA MET A 371 -27.35 35.55 -7.09
C MET A 371 -28.10 36.77 -7.67
N ALA A 372 -27.82 37.97 -7.16
CA ALA A 372 -28.43 39.21 -7.64
C ALA A 372 -27.84 39.68 -8.99
N VAL A 373 -26.58 39.33 -9.29
CA VAL A 373 -25.89 39.71 -10.54
C VAL A 373 -26.38 38.86 -11.72
N PRO A 374 -27.08 39.42 -12.72
CA PRO A 374 -27.59 38.65 -13.86
C PRO A 374 -26.51 38.02 -14.72
N GLU A 375 -25.33 38.64 -14.82
CA GLU A 375 -24.20 38.16 -15.63
C GLU A 375 -23.47 36.95 -15.02
N SER A 376 -23.62 36.72 -13.71
CA SER A 376 -23.00 35.59 -13.02
C SER A 376 -23.67 34.27 -13.42
N LEU A 377 -22.93 33.41 -14.12
CA LEU A 377 -23.41 32.07 -14.48
C LEU A 377 -23.64 31.24 -13.21
N THR A 378 -22.72 31.34 -12.25
CA THR A 378 -22.81 30.70 -10.94
C THR A 378 -24.08 31.15 -10.20
N GLY A 379 -24.33 32.46 -10.11
CA GLY A 379 -25.55 33.02 -9.51
C GLY A 379 -26.84 32.55 -10.18
N GLN A 380 -26.85 32.38 -11.51
CA GLN A 380 -28.00 31.83 -12.24
C GLN A 380 -28.29 30.36 -11.88
N PHE A 381 -27.26 29.53 -11.65
CA PHE A 381 -27.46 28.15 -11.17
C PHE A 381 -27.88 28.11 -9.70
N MET A 382 -27.25 28.89 -8.83
CA MET A 382 -27.53 28.92 -7.39
C MET A 382 -28.95 29.43 -7.07
N SER A 383 -29.47 30.36 -7.89
CA SER A 383 -30.86 30.87 -7.80
C SER A 383 -31.90 29.98 -8.49
N GLY A 384 -31.47 28.94 -9.21
CA GLY A 384 -32.35 28.05 -9.97
C GLY A 384 -32.89 28.62 -11.29
N LYS A 385 -32.46 29.81 -11.72
CA LYS A 385 -32.76 30.36 -13.06
C LYS A 385 -32.25 29.43 -14.16
N ARG A 386 -31.09 28.81 -13.94
CA ARG A 386 -30.56 27.68 -14.72
C ARG A 386 -30.50 26.44 -13.84
N LYS A 387 -30.68 25.27 -14.47
CA LYS A 387 -30.59 23.97 -13.80
C LYS A 387 -30.24 22.87 -14.80
N ILE A 388 -29.70 21.77 -14.31
CA ILE A 388 -29.49 20.55 -15.11
C ILE A 388 -30.79 19.74 -15.07
N GLU A 389 -31.50 19.68 -16.20
CA GLU A 389 -32.77 18.96 -16.31
C GLU A 389 -32.57 17.44 -16.18
N VAL A 390 -33.40 16.80 -15.34
CA VAL A 390 -33.44 15.35 -15.24
C VAL A 390 -34.25 14.80 -16.43
N PRO A 391 -33.68 13.91 -17.27
CA PRO A 391 -34.40 13.39 -18.42
C PRO A 391 -35.69 12.67 -18.01
N LYS A 392 -36.82 13.06 -18.61
CA LYS A 392 -38.13 12.43 -18.37
C LYS A 392 -38.15 10.94 -18.76
N ASN A 393 -37.43 10.60 -19.83
CA ASN A 393 -37.27 9.25 -20.34
C ASN A 393 -35.82 8.80 -20.16
N ARG A 394 -35.61 7.60 -19.60
CA ARG A 394 -34.29 6.95 -19.52
C ARG A 394 -34.13 5.98 -20.68
N VAL A 395 -32.90 5.82 -21.17
CA VAL A 395 -32.59 4.80 -22.18
C VAL A 395 -32.71 3.42 -21.54
N PRO A 396 -33.56 2.50 -22.06
CA PRO A 396 -33.67 1.16 -21.52
C PRO A 396 -32.38 0.38 -21.75
N ALA A 397 -31.99 -0.46 -20.80
CA ALA A 397 -30.84 -1.34 -20.96
C ALA A 397 -31.17 -2.46 -21.97
N ASP A 398 -30.25 -2.74 -22.89
CA ASP A 398 -30.33 -3.85 -23.84
C ASP A 398 -29.74 -5.12 -23.17
N PRO A 399 -30.56 -6.15 -22.87
CA PRO A 399 -30.08 -7.37 -22.20
C PRO A 399 -29.04 -8.16 -23.02
N GLU A 400 -29.01 -7.99 -24.34
CA GLU A 400 -28.06 -8.67 -25.22
C GLU A 400 -26.70 -7.97 -25.28
N LYS A 401 -26.62 -6.69 -24.92
CA LYS A 401 -25.40 -5.86 -24.97
C LYS A 401 -24.89 -5.49 -23.59
N VAL A 402 -24.62 -6.51 -22.78
CA VAL A 402 -24.17 -6.35 -21.39
C VAL A 402 -22.75 -6.87 -21.22
N LEU A 403 -21.84 -6.02 -20.72
CA LEU A 403 -20.53 -6.45 -20.24
C LEU A 403 -20.69 -7.19 -18.90
N LYS A 404 -20.26 -8.45 -18.85
CA LYS A 404 -20.32 -9.27 -17.63
C LYS A 404 -18.91 -9.41 -17.04
N LEU A 405 -18.73 -8.90 -15.82
CA LEU A 405 -17.52 -9.09 -15.03
C LEU A 405 -17.75 -10.24 -14.04
N THR A 406 -16.98 -11.32 -14.16
CA THR A 406 -17.07 -12.49 -13.27
C THR A 406 -15.81 -12.61 -12.42
N GLY A 407 -15.97 -12.96 -11.14
CA GLY A 407 -14.83 -13.27 -10.27
C GLY A 407 -13.98 -12.08 -9.82
N ALA A 408 -14.51 -10.85 -9.89
CA ALA A 408 -13.77 -9.67 -9.42
C ALA A 408 -13.44 -9.77 -7.92
N SER A 409 -12.15 -9.78 -7.60
CA SER A 409 -11.61 -9.96 -6.24
C SER A 409 -10.49 -8.96 -5.90
N GLY A 410 -10.34 -7.89 -6.68
CA GLY A 410 -9.31 -6.88 -6.44
C GLY A 410 -9.58 -6.05 -5.19
N ASN A 411 -8.56 -5.83 -4.36
CA ASN A 411 -8.61 -4.99 -3.16
C ASN A 411 -9.76 -5.38 -2.20
N ASN A 412 -10.68 -4.46 -1.94
CA ASN A 412 -11.83 -4.65 -1.06
C ASN A 412 -13.08 -5.22 -1.77
N LEU A 413 -12.97 -5.58 -3.05
CA LEU A 413 -14.05 -6.23 -3.79
C LEU A 413 -14.28 -7.61 -3.20
N LYS A 414 -15.38 -7.74 -2.46
CA LYS A 414 -15.85 -9.05 -2.01
C LYS A 414 -16.29 -9.83 -3.24
N ARG A 415 -15.78 -11.06 -3.40
CA ARG A 415 -16.26 -12.04 -4.36
C ARG A 415 -17.74 -12.28 -4.08
N ARG A 416 -18.61 -11.45 -4.65
CA ARG A 416 -20.05 -11.63 -4.52
C ARG A 416 -20.39 -12.88 -5.32
N ASP A 417 -21.08 -13.78 -4.64
CA ASP A 417 -21.57 -15.07 -5.10
C ASP A 417 -22.11 -14.98 -6.54
N PRO A 418 -21.78 -15.91 -7.47
CA PRO A 418 -22.40 -15.98 -8.79
C PRO A 418 -23.94 -16.03 -8.78
N TYR A 419 -24.57 -16.34 -7.64
CA TYR A 419 -26.04 -16.41 -7.49
C TYR A 419 -26.68 -15.22 -6.76
N ALA A 420 -25.91 -14.25 -6.26
CA ALA A 420 -26.47 -13.04 -5.67
C ALA A 420 -26.93 -12.08 -6.76
N ALA A 421 -28.12 -12.35 -7.32
CA ALA A 421 -28.88 -11.53 -8.28
C ALA A 421 -28.02 -10.43 -8.90
N SER A 422 -27.26 -10.82 -9.92
CA SER A 422 -26.38 -9.97 -10.72
C SER A 422 -27.11 -8.68 -11.08
N ARG A 423 -26.94 -7.61 -10.30
CA ARG A 423 -27.18 -6.25 -10.78
C ARG A 423 -26.04 -6.00 -11.75
N PRO A 424 -26.30 -5.94 -13.07
CA PRO A 424 -25.26 -5.67 -14.03
C PRO A 424 -24.63 -4.34 -13.64
N VAL A 425 -23.30 -4.28 -13.62
CA VAL A 425 -22.61 -2.99 -13.56
C VAL A 425 -22.71 -2.42 -14.97
N TYR A 426 -23.68 -1.55 -15.19
CA TYR A 426 -23.90 -0.89 -16.48
C TYR A 426 -22.83 0.19 -16.68
N LEU A 427 -21.72 -0.17 -17.33
CA LEU A 427 -20.75 0.81 -17.82
C LEU A 427 -21.27 1.39 -19.14
N HIS A 428 -21.99 2.50 -19.05
CA HIS A 428 -22.37 3.26 -20.23
C HIS A 428 -21.17 4.04 -20.77
N HIS A 429 -20.80 3.77 -22.02
CA HIS A 429 -19.79 4.55 -22.74
C HIS A 429 -20.35 5.96 -23.02
N ARG A 430 -20.20 6.89 -22.09
CA ARG A 430 -20.48 8.31 -22.35
C ARG A 430 -19.26 8.93 -23.02
N ARG A 431 -19.33 9.15 -24.34
CA ARG A 431 -18.53 10.21 -24.97
C ARG A 431 -19.16 11.54 -24.57
N PHE A 432 -18.60 12.19 -23.56
CA PHE A 432 -18.85 13.61 -23.35
C PHE A 432 -18.11 14.37 -24.46
N ARG A 433 -18.83 14.81 -25.49
CA ARG A 433 -18.38 15.95 -26.30
C ARG A 433 -18.81 17.19 -25.53
N LEU A 434 -17.85 17.85 -24.89
CA LEU A 434 -18.00 19.26 -24.54
C LEU A 434 -18.03 20.02 -25.86
N GLY A 435 -19.16 20.66 -26.14
CA GLY A 435 -19.34 21.58 -27.27
C GLY A 435 -19.13 23.01 -26.82
#